data_AF-A0A3P1C468-F1
#
_entry.id   AF-A0A3P1C468-F1
#
_cell.length_a   1.000
_cell.length_b   1.000
_cell.length_c   1.000
_cell.angle_alpha   90.00
_cell.angle_beta   90.00
_cell.angle_gamma   90.00
#
_symmetry.space_group_name_H-M   'P 1'
#
loop_
_entity.id
_entity.type
_entity.pdbx_description
1 polymer ?
#
loop_
_entity_poly.entity_id
_entity_poly.type
_entity_poly.pdbx_seq_one_letter_code
_entity_poly.pdbx_strand_id
1 'polypeptide(L)'
;MLRCVILTLAIFLNGFRIFGQCVVSKDPEGRVITTCDVYPIQLEKTVGATYNRMVYLGSEFFTYPAWQQGTVQLGGREIACQLSFHLVSGELSYQLNNAETPERVQPEAFTVGGHRFIRLPIGSGSNNKVFLQVVNNGTTKLLKHLKTRLVNLASSDGYQKREGFSGRYEILETYYLKKGNANPEQINLTKKSILSVLEDQSEQLAARLPDKNITPESVVNILKYYDELTSELSEKKLTLGSDPVFKQTLRKRIAYPTQARLNHVYGRTYVSFDVDTNGNIQNIALISPDNAGYGFDQEVKQGLKKLPPLNPEYAGSYLLPIAFTYTKSYGTPVTFVPINKLPADRVKDLVELEEITIPLTVAYRSFPEVDGREVWGYYK
;
A
#
# COMPACT_ATOMS: atom_id res chain seq x y z
N MET A 1 34.38 21.31 7.06
CA MET A 1 34.01 22.24 5.97
C MET A 1 32.51 22.14 5.76
N LEU A 2 31.75 23.12 6.26
CA LEU A 2 30.30 23.22 6.06
C LEU A 2 30.06 23.58 4.58
N ARG A 3 29.41 22.71 3.81
CA ARG A 3 28.90 23.09 2.48
C ARG A 3 27.63 23.91 2.70
N CYS A 4 27.75 25.24 2.61
CA CYS A 4 26.63 26.16 2.48
C CYS A 4 25.83 25.80 1.23
N VAL A 5 24.60 25.32 1.40
CA VAL A 5 23.63 25.21 0.32
C VAL A 5 22.94 26.56 0.19
N ILE A 6 23.25 27.28 -0.88
CA ILE A 6 22.57 28.53 -1.23
C ILE A 6 21.28 28.16 -1.95
N LEU A 7 20.13 28.26 -1.25
CA LEU A 7 18.81 28.05 -1.86
C LEU A 7 18.16 29.41 -2.12
N THR A 8 17.85 29.71 -3.37
CA THR A 8 17.00 30.85 -3.74
C THR A 8 15.54 30.48 -3.46
N LEU A 9 14.95 31.02 -2.39
CA LEU A 9 13.57 30.75 -2.01
C LEU A 9 12.70 31.99 -2.29
N ALA A 10 11.58 31.80 -2.98
CA ALA A 10 10.58 32.85 -3.15
C ALA A 10 9.63 32.83 -1.94
N ILE A 11 9.72 33.84 -1.07
CA ILE A 11 8.79 34.01 0.05
C ILE A 11 7.64 34.90 -0.41
N PHE A 12 6.40 34.45 -0.23
CA PHE A 12 5.21 35.29 -0.42
C PHE A 12 4.86 35.99 0.90
N LEU A 13 5.14 37.29 0.96
CA LEU A 13 4.70 38.18 2.04
C LEU A 13 3.82 39.26 1.42
N ASN A 14 2.56 39.38 1.86
CA ASN A 14 1.62 40.44 1.46
C ASN A 14 1.54 40.70 -0.07
N GLY A 15 1.48 39.64 -0.88
CA GLY A 15 1.35 39.78 -2.34
C GLY A 15 2.63 40.17 -3.09
N PHE A 16 3.78 40.29 -2.41
CA PHE A 16 5.08 40.53 -3.03
C PHE A 16 5.96 39.28 -2.96
N ARG A 17 6.63 38.93 -4.08
CA ARG A 17 7.70 37.94 -4.12
C ARG A 17 8.95 38.56 -3.50
N ILE A 18 9.36 38.12 -2.32
CA ILE A 18 10.63 38.52 -1.74
C ILE A 18 11.68 37.48 -2.16
N PHE A 19 12.71 37.92 -2.88
CA PHE A 19 13.90 37.11 -3.18
C PHE A 19 14.86 37.22 -2.00
N GLY A 20 14.94 36.17 -1.19
CA GLY A 20 15.90 36.05 -0.10
C GLY A 20 16.65 34.73 -0.15
N GLN A 21 17.90 34.73 0.31
CA GLN A 21 18.62 33.49 0.58
C GLN A 21 18.28 33.08 2.01
N CYS A 22 17.60 31.95 2.15
CA CYS A 22 17.26 31.40 3.45
C CYS A 22 18.18 30.23 3.78
N VAL A 23 18.62 30.15 5.03
CA VAL A 23 19.45 29.07 5.56
C VAL A 23 18.80 28.52 6.81
N VAL A 24 18.60 27.20 6.83
CA VAL A 24 18.12 26.48 8.01
C VAL A 24 19.32 26.08 8.86
N SER A 25 19.30 26.45 10.14
CA SER A 25 20.37 26.16 11.10
C SER A 25 19.79 25.85 12.48
N LYS A 26 20.68 25.61 13.46
CA LYS A 26 20.32 25.63 14.88
C LYS A 26 20.81 26.91 15.54
N ASP A 27 20.01 27.47 16.43
CA ASP A 27 20.44 28.55 17.32
C ASP A 27 21.31 28.01 18.47
N PRO A 28 21.88 28.87 19.33
CA PRO A 28 22.71 28.43 20.47
C PRO A 28 21.98 27.50 21.45
N GLU A 29 20.64 27.60 21.53
CA GLU A 29 19.79 26.73 22.33
C GLU A 29 19.47 25.38 21.63
N GLY A 30 19.95 25.19 20.40
CA GLY A 30 19.77 23.96 19.62
C GLY A 30 18.43 23.87 18.88
N ARG A 31 17.61 24.93 18.89
CA ARG A 31 16.33 25.01 18.18
C ARG A 31 16.57 25.23 16.70
N VAL A 32 15.76 24.58 15.86
CA VAL A 32 15.81 24.79 14.41
C VAL A 32 15.26 26.18 14.09
N ILE A 33 16.01 26.95 13.28
CA ILE A 33 15.66 28.28 12.84
C ILE A 33 15.91 28.43 11.33
N THR A 34 15.12 29.26 10.66
CA THR A 34 15.36 29.68 9.27
C THR A 34 15.76 31.15 9.27
N THR A 35 16.97 31.45 8.83
CA THR A 35 17.49 32.81 8.67
C THR A 35 17.41 33.21 7.21
N CYS A 36 16.70 34.29 6.90
CA CYS A 36 16.54 34.80 5.54
C CYS A 36 17.17 36.18 5.41
N ASP A 37 18.09 36.32 4.46
CA ASP A 37 18.63 37.61 4.05
C ASP A 37 17.67 38.24 3.04
N VAL A 38 16.98 39.31 3.44
CA VAL A 38 15.96 39.99 2.63
C VAL A 38 16.54 41.26 2.03
N TYR A 39 16.47 41.36 0.70
CA TYR A 39 16.85 42.55 -0.06
C TYR A 39 15.59 43.28 -0.51
N PRO A 40 15.42 44.58 -0.21
CA PRO A 40 14.29 45.34 -0.72
C PRO A 40 14.34 45.41 -2.26
N ILE A 41 13.19 45.20 -2.91
CA ILE A 41 13.05 45.43 -4.36
C ILE A 41 13.09 46.95 -4.56
N GLN A 42 14.15 47.46 -5.20
CA GLN A 42 14.27 48.87 -5.53
C GLN A 42 13.30 49.24 -6.66
N LEU A 43 12.20 49.92 -6.32
CA LEU A 43 11.60 50.90 -7.23
C LEU A 43 12.18 52.26 -6.89
N GLU A 44 13.02 52.75 -7.79
CA GLU A 44 13.57 54.10 -7.88
C GLU A 44 14.64 54.53 -6.86
N LYS A 45 15.65 55.21 -7.44
CA LYS A 45 16.90 55.63 -6.82
C LYS A 45 16.64 56.68 -5.74
N THR A 46 16.72 56.32 -4.46
CA THR A 46 17.45 57.10 -3.43
C THR A 46 17.46 56.36 -2.08
N VAL A 47 18.60 56.43 -1.38
CA VAL A 47 18.89 55.99 0.00
C VAL A 47 19.19 54.49 0.21
N GLY A 48 20.39 54.25 0.76
CA GLY A 48 21.03 53.02 1.27
C GLY A 48 20.33 51.66 1.13
N ALA A 49 21.03 50.68 0.58
CA ALA A 49 20.62 49.27 0.61
C ALA A 49 20.48 48.79 2.06
N THR A 50 19.26 48.76 2.58
CA THR A 50 18.96 48.22 3.91
C THR A 50 18.92 46.70 3.82
N TYR A 51 20.02 46.08 4.20
CA TYR A 51 20.09 44.65 4.46
C TYR A 51 19.27 44.32 5.70
N ASN A 52 18.17 43.58 5.53
CA ASN A 52 17.33 43.13 6.64
C ASN A 52 17.43 41.61 6.76
N ARG A 53 18.05 41.15 7.86
CA ARG A 53 18.06 39.73 8.23
C ARG A 53 16.83 39.41 9.06
N MET A 54 16.03 38.46 8.60
CA MET A 54 14.85 37.96 9.30
C MET A 54 15.16 36.57 9.84
N VAL A 55 14.75 36.28 11.07
CA VAL A 55 14.98 34.98 11.71
C VAL A 55 13.65 34.40 12.13
N TYR A 56 13.35 33.18 11.70
CA TYR A 56 12.11 32.48 11.98
C TYR A 56 12.38 31.23 12.80
N LEU A 57 11.52 30.94 13.77
CA LEU A 57 11.56 29.69 14.52
C LEU A 57 10.98 28.54 13.67
N GLY A 58 11.66 27.40 13.60
CA GLY A 58 11.30 26.27 12.75
C GLY A 58 11.80 26.40 11.31
N SER A 59 11.35 25.51 10.43
CA SER A 59 11.72 25.49 9.01
C SER A 59 10.60 25.02 8.10
N GLU A 60 10.74 25.33 6.81
CA GLU A 60 9.90 24.87 5.71
C GLU A 60 10.06 23.37 5.39
N PHE A 61 11.08 22.71 5.92
CA PHE A 61 11.37 21.29 5.71
C PHE A 61 10.84 20.40 6.83
N PHE A 62 10.51 19.16 6.50
CA PHE A 62 10.05 18.16 7.46
C PHE A 62 11.12 17.74 8.48
N THR A 63 12.39 17.71 8.07
CA THR A 63 13.51 17.29 8.90
C THR A 63 14.61 18.33 8.98
N TYR A 64 15.41 18.29 10.06
CA TYR A 64 16.69 19.00 10.15
C TYR A 64 17.85 18.03 10.39
N PRO A 65 18.95 18.08 9.61
CA PRO A 65 19.17 18.92 8.42
C PRO A 65 18.13 18.69 7.31
N ALA A 66 17.95 19.64 6.40
CA ALA A 66 16.95 19.56 5.34
C ALA A 66 17.18 18.38 4.39
N TRP A 67 18.44 18.13 4.04
CA TRP A 67 18.88 16.96 3.26
C TRP A 67 19.39 15.87 4.19
N GLN A 68 18.81 14.68 4.09
CA GLN A 68 19.20 13.51 4.90
C GLN A 68 19.20 12.22 4.09
N GLN A 69 19.87 11.21 4.62
CA GLN A 69 19.73 9.85 4.11
C GLN A 69 18.30 9.35 4.32
N GLY A 70 17.76 8.72 3.28
CA GLY A 70 16.45 8.11 3.28
C GLY A 70 16.32 7.08 2.17
N THR A 71 15.09 6.65 1.91
CA THR A 71 14.76 5.77 0.79
C THR A 71 13.62 6.34 -0.03
N VAL A 72 13.65 6.11 -1.34
CA VAL A 72 12.51 6.34 -2.24
C VAL A 72 12.08 5.00 -2.83
N GLN A 73 10.80 4.86 -3.10
CA GLN A 73 10.24 3.71 -3.80
C GLN A 73 9.87 4.11 -5.22
N LEU A 74 10.47 3.43 -6.20
CA LEU A 74 10.25 3.63 -7.63
C LEU A 74 10.04 2.27 -8.31
N GLY A 75 8.92 2.09 -9.00
CA GLY A 75 8.62 0.83 -9.69
C GLY A 75 8.61 -0.37 -8.73
N GLY A 76 8.18 -0.14 -7.48
CA GLY A 76 8.11 -1.17 -6.44
C GLY A 76 9.44 -1.48 -5.74
N ARG A 77 10.57 -0.91 -6.17
CA ARG A 77 11.89 -1.11 -5.55
C ARG A 77 12.22 0.04 -4.60
N GLU A 78 12.79 -0.27 -3.44
CA GLU A 78 13.36 0.74 -2.54
C GLU A 78 14.80 1.06 -2.92
N ILE A 79 15.12 2.35 -2.98
CA ILE A 79 16.42 2.87 -3.38
C ILE A 79 16.87 3.87 -2.34
N ALA A 80 18.06 3.65 -1.77
CA ALA A 80 18.68 4.57 -0.81
C ALA A 80 19.15 5.84 -1.53
N CYS A 81 18.92 7.00 -0.90
CA CYS A 81 19.27 8.30 -1.49
C CYS A 81 19.37 9.39 -0.42
N GLN A 82 19.97 10.52 -0.82
CA GLN A 82 19.80 11.79 -0.10
C GLN A 82 18.50 12.44 -0.54
N LEU A 83 17.69 12.92 0.40
CA LEU A 83 16.41 13.56 0.08
C LEU A 83 16.06 14.68 1.05
N SER A 84 15.19 15.57 0.60
CA SER A 84 14.59 16.65 1.38
C SER A 84 13.10 16.77 1.05
N PHE A 85 12.25 16.95 2.06
CA PHE A 85 10.81 17.12 1.88
C PHE A 85 10.37 18.50 2.36
N HIS A 86 9.91 19.33 1.41
CA HIS A 86 9.53 20.71 1.64
C HIS A 86 8.03 20.82 1.92
N LEU A 87 7.65 21.12 3.16
CA LEU A 87 6.27 21.10 3.66
C LEU A 87 5.42 22.28 3.19
N VAL A 88 6.01 23.36 2.67
CA VAL A 88 5.26 24.49 2.10
C VAL A 88 4.75 24.14 0.70
N SER A 89 5.63 23.64 -0.18
CA SER A 89 5.25 23.25 -1.55
C SER A 89 4.70 21.83 -1.65
N GLY A 90 5.00 20.96 -0.68
CA GLY A 90 4.70 19.53 -0.74
C GLY A 90 5.63 18.76 -1.67
N GLU A 91 6.76 19.35 -2.08
CA GLU A 91 7.71 18.74 -3.02
C GLU A 91 8.75 17.91 -2.29
N LEU A 92 8.96 16.70 -2.80
CA LEU A 92 10.11 15.85 -2.47
C LEU A 92 11.20 16.08 -3.51
N SER A 93 12.41 16.38 -3.04
CA SER A 93 13.63 16.38 -3.85
C SER A 93 14.56 15.29 -3.36
N TYR A 94 15.18 14.52 -4.27
CA TYR A 94 16.12 13.46 -3.91
C TYR A 94 17.21 13.29 -4.97
N GLN A 95 18.36 12.75 -4.55
CA GLN A 95 19.54 12.52 -5.39
C GLN A 95 19.95 11.04 -5.29
N LEU A 96 19.91 10.35 -6.44
CA LEU A 96 20.43 8.99 -6.56
C LEU A 96 21.94 9.03 -6.81
N ASN A 97 22.69 8.07 -6.26
CA ASN A 97 24.13 7.89 -6.52
C ASN A 97 25.01 9.16 -6.33
N ASN A 98 24.62 10.07 -5.43
CA ASN A 98 25.26 11.37 -5.24
C ASN A 98 25.29 12.25 -6.51
N ALA A 99 24.30 12.12 -7.40
CA ALA A 99 24.14 13.01 -8.54
C ALA A 99 24.02 14.48 -8.10
N GLU A 100 24.62 15.39 -8.88
CA GLU A 100 24.63 16.83 -8.54
C GLU A 100 23.24 17.46 -8.62
N THR A 101 22.37 16.95 -9.50
CA THR A 101 21.01 17.47 -9.71
C THR A 101 19.95 16.55 -9.11
N PRO A 102 18.95 17.08 -8.38
CA PRO A 102 17.83 16.27 -7.89
C PRO A 102 17.00 15.66 -9.03
N GLU A 103 16.46 14.47 -8.75
CA GLU A 103 15.53 13.77 -9.63
C GLU A 103 14.17 14.49 -9.72
N ARG A 104 13.57 14.46 -10.91
CA ARG A 104 12.26 15.09 -11.17
C ARG A 104 11.08 14.12 -11.05
N VAL A 105 11.35 12.82 -11.02
CA VAL A 105 10.31 11.79 -10.97
C VAL A 105 9.77 11.68 -9.55
N GLN A 106 8.45 11.83 -9.36
CA GLN A 106 7.81 11.70 -8.05
C GLN A 106 7.62 10.23 -7.67
N PRO A 107 8.23 9.74 -6.57
CA PRO A 107 8.15 8.32 -6.18
C PRO A 107 6.77 7.90 -5.69
N GLU A 108 6.54 6.59 -5.59
CA GLU A 108 5.32 6.06 -4.99
C GLU A 108 5.30 6.24 -3.47
N ALA A 109 6.48 6.20 -2.84
CA ALA A 109 6.67 6.35 -1.41
C ALA A 109 8.10 6.79 -1.09
N PHE A 110 8.33 7.30 0.12
CA PHE A 110 9.68 7.55 0.62
C PHE A 110 9.74 7.41 2.14
N THR A 111 10.95 7.30 2.69
CA THR A 111 11.22 7.26 4.12
C THR A 111 12.34 8.24 4.46
N VAL A 112 12.11 9.11 5.45
CA VAL A 112 13.11 10.05 5.96
C VAL A 112 12.89 10.31 7.45
N GLY A 113 13.97 10.42 8.22
CA GLY A 113 13.88 10.64 9.66
C GLY A 113 13.10 9.57 10.42
N GLY A 114 13.09 8.33 9.92
CA GLY A 114 12.30 7.22 10.49
C GLY A 114 10.80 7.26 10.16
N HIS A 115 10.36 8.21 9.33
CA HIS A 115 8.95 8.36 8.96
C HIS A 115 8.73 7.99 7.50
N ARG A 116 7.71 7.15 7.27
CA ARG A 116 7.33 6.71 5.93
C ARG A 116 6.18 7.54 5.38
N PHE A 117 6.29 7.92 4.12
CA PHE A 117 5.29 8.67 3.36
C PHE A 117 4.90 7.89 2.11
N ILE A 118 3.62 7.92 1.76
CA ILE A 118 3.07 7.29 0.56
C ILE A 118 2.33 8.32 -0.29
N ARG A 119 2.46 8.23 -1.61
CA ARG A 119 1.88 9.19 -2.55
C ARG A 119 0.49 8.72 -2.99
N LEU A 120 -0.55 9.39 -2.51
CA LEU A 120 -1.94 8.98 -2.73
C LEU A 120 -2.80 10.14 -3.26
N PRO A 121 -3.83 9.87 -4.07
CA PRO A 121 -4.82 10.88 -4.44
C PRO A 121 -5.62 11.31 -3.20
N ILE A 122 -5.91 12.60 -3.11
CA ILE A 122 -6.82 13.14 -2.09
C ILE A 122 -8.01 13.84 -2.76
N GLY A 123 -9.20 13.63 -2.19
CA GLY A 123 -10.46 14.13 -2.73
C GLY A 123 -11.07 13.20 -3.79
N SER A 124 -12.40 13.15 -3.83
CA SER A 124 -13.12 12.27 -4.76
C SER A 124 -12.88 12.71 -6.21
N GLY A 125 -12.42 11.78 -7.06
CA GLY A 125 -12.19 12.02 -8.49
C GLY A 125 -10.99 12.90 -8.84
N SER A 126 -10.14 13.26 -7.88
CA SER A 126 -8.98 14.12 -8.11
C SER A 126 -7.74 13.31 -8.50
N ASN A 127 -7.06 13.71 -9.57
CA ASN A 127 -5.71 13.24 -9.91
C ASN A 127 -4.62 13.90 -9.07
N ASN A 128 -4.96 14.82 -8.17
CA ASN A 128 -4.01 15.48 -7.31
C ASN A 128 -3.51 14.53 -6.22
N LYS A 129 -2.26 14.08 -6.37
CA LYS A 129 -1.61 13.16 -5.42
C LYS A 129 -0.69 13.95 -4.49
N VAL A 130 -0.79 13.66 -3.20
CA VAL A 130 0.06 14.25 -2.16
C VAL A 130 0.78 13.15 -1.39
N PHE A 131 1.85 13.52 -0.69
CA PHE A 131 2.52 12.62 0.23
C PHE A 131 1.83 12.63 1.59
N LEU A 132 1.38 11.45 2.02
CA LEU A 132 0.77 11.23 3.33
C LEU A 132 1.71 10.39 4.19
N GLN A 133 2.03 10.87 5.38
CA GLN A 133 2.77 10.11 6.38
C GLN A 133 1.93 8.93 6.85
N VAL A 134 2.53 7.75 6.93
CA VAL A 134 1.90 6.54 7.48
C VAL A 134 2.05 6.57 9.00
N VAL A 135 0.94 6.80 9.69
CA VAL A 135 0.88 6.80 11.17
C VAL A 135 0.57 5.39 11.70
N ASN A 136 -0.35 4.67 11.04
CA ASN A 136 -0.62 3.25 11.28
C ASN A 136 -0.62 2.49 9.95
N ASN A 137 0.01 1.31 9.93
CA ASN A 137 0.15 0.48 8.73
C ASN A 137 -0.63 -0.85 8.82
N GLY A 138 -1.86 -0.82 9.33
CA GLY A 138 -2.78 -1.97 9.31
C GLY A 138 -3.52 -2.17 7.97
N THR A 139 -4.50 -3.08 7.95
CA THR A 139 -5.47 -3.19 6.85
C THR A 139 -6.26 -1.89 6.72
N THR A 140 -6.53 -1.24 7.84
CA THR A 140 -6.99 0.14 7.90
C THR A 140 -5.85 1.07 8.30
N LYS A 141 -5.48 1.98 7.40
CA LYS A 141 -4.35 2.90 7.61
C LYS A 141 -4.84 4.21 8.21
N LEU A 142 -4.09 4.68 9.21
CA LEU A 142 -4.14 6.08 9.64
C LEU A 142 -3.03 6.82 8.91
N LEU A 143 -3.41 7.85 8.17
CA LEU A 143 -2.52 8.65 7.36
C LEU A 143 -2.58 10.11 7.80
N LYS A 144 -1.46 10.82 7.65
CA LYS A 144 -1.35 12.23 8.05
C LYS A 144 -0.70 13.06 6.93
N HIS A 145 -1.42 14.06 6.44
CA HIS A 145 -0.87 15.09 5.55
C HIS A 145 -0.25 16.20 6.41
N LEU A 146 0.98 16.56 6.09
CA LEU A 146 1.70 17.65 6.74
C LEU A 146 1.85 18.82 5.77
N LYS A 147 1.49 20.01 6.24
CA LYS A 147 1.84 21.29 5.60
C LYS A 147 2.50 22.19 6.63
N THR A 148 3.21 23.20 6.17
CA THR A 148 3.63 24.28 7.07
C THR A 148 3.27 25.65 6.51
N ARG A 149 3.00 26.58 7.42
CA ARG A 149 2.78 27.99 7.11
C ARG A 149 3.67 28.87 7.97
N LEU A 150 4.10 29.99 7.43
CA LEU A 150 4.82 31.01 8.18
C LEU A 150 3.80 31.92 8.89
N VAL A 151 3.91 32.03 10.21
CA VAL A 151 3.13 32.96 11.03
C VAL A 151 4.05 34.07 11.52
N ASN A 152 3.77 35.30 11.08
CA ASN A 152 4.51 36.47 11.51
C ASN A 152 4.13 36.82 12.95
N LEU A 153 5.13 37.09 13.78
CA LEU A 153 4.90 37.63 15.11
C LEU A 153 4.86 39.15 14.97
N ALA A 154 3.68 39.75 15.11
CA ALA A 154 3.55 41.20 15.11
C ALA A 154 4.38 41.79 16.26
N SER A 155 5.03 42.93 16.03
CA SER A 155 5.71 43.68 17.08
C SER A 155 4.65 44.29 18.01
N SER A 156 4.15 43.52 18.98
CA SER A 156 3.30 44.09 20.03
C SER A 156 4.20 44.80 21.04
N ASP A 157 4.09 46.12 21.07
CA ASP A 157 4.46 47.07 22.13
C ASP A 157 5.83 46.91 22.83
N GLY A 158 6.56 48.03 22.93
CA GLY A 158 7.97 48.14 23.33
C GLY A 158 8.38 47.65 24.73
N TYR A 159 7.58 46.81 25.40
CA TYR A 159 7.81 46.30 26.75
C TYR A 159 7.88 44.77 26.85
N GLN A 160 7.62 43.99 25.80
CA GLN A 160 7.84 42.53 25.83
C GLN A 160 9.24 42.16 25.35
N LYS A 161 10.00 41.44 26.19
CA LYS A 161 11.32 40.88 25.85
C LYS A 161 11.18 40.02 24.59
N ARG A 162 11.72 40.51 23.47
CA ARG A 162 11.70 39.81 22.18
C ARG A 162 12.48 38.51 22.31
N GLU A 163 11.89 37.36 21.96
CA GLU A 163 12.65 36.14 21.65
C GLU A 163 13.50 36.28 20.36
N GLY A 164 13.63 37.47 19.78
CA GLY A 164 14.48 37.74 18.62
C GLY A 164 13.94 37.23 17.27
N PHE A 165 12.85 36.46 17.25
CA PHE A 165 12.27 35.91 16.02
C PHE A 165 11.24 36.84 15.36
N SER A 166 11.32 36.94 14.04
CA SER A 166 10.37 37.64 13.17
C SER A 166 9.06 36.88 12.95
N GLY A 167 9.05 35.57 13.23
CA GLY A 167 7.90 34.68 13.03
C GLY A 167 8.24 33.23 13.35
N ARG A 168 7.29 32.33 13.11
CA ARG A 168 7.47 30.88 13.30
C ARG A 168 6.81 30.08 12.19
N TYR A 169 7.41 28.94 11.83
CA TYR A 169 6.77 27.93 11.00
C TYR A 169 5.84 27.08 11.86
N GLU A 170 4.54 27.10 11.55
CA GLU A 170 3.54 26.25 12.17
C GLU A 170 3.24 25.04 11.27
N ILE A 171 3.33 23.84 11.81
CA ILE A 171 2.94 22.61 11.11
C ILE A 171 1.43 22.43 11.25
N LEU A 172 0.76 22.23 10.12
CA LEU A 172 -0.65 21.90 10.01
C LEU A 172 -0.77 20.41 9.69
N GLU A 173 -1.59 19.70 10.45
CA GLU A 173 -1.83 18.27 10.30
C GLU A 173 -3.26 18.02 9.82
N THR A 174 -3.43 17.16 8.82
CA THR A 174 -4.75 16.68 8.40
C THR A 174 -4.73 15.16 8.34
N TYR A 175 -5.70 14.52 8.99
CA TYR A 175 -5.75 13.08 9.15
C TYR A 175 -6.68 12.43 8.14
N TYR A 176 -6.33 11.22 7.71
CA TYR A 176 -7.12 10.42 6.78
C TYR A 176 -7.17 8.98 7.24
N LEU A 177 -8.30 8.32 6.99
CA LEU A 177 -8.45 6.87 7.11
C LEU A 177 -8.52 6.24 5.72
N LYS A 178 -7.84 5.11 5.54
CA LYS A 178 -7.87 4.35 4.30
C LYS A 178 -8.15 2.89 4.59
N LYS A 179 -9.34 2.40 4.23
CA LYS A 179 -9.76 1.00 4.35
C LYS A 179 -9.24 0.18 3.16
N GLY A 180 -8.31 -0.74 3.38
CA GLY A 180 -7.77 -1.61 2.33
C GLY A 180 -7.32 -0.83 1.09
N ASN A 181 -7.93 -1.11 -0.06
CA ASN A 181 -7.64 -0.47 -1.34
C ASN A 181 -8.46 0.81 -1.63
N ALA A 182 -9.40 1.20 -0.77
CA ALA A 182 -10.20 2.41 -0.95
C ALA A 182 -9.35 3.70 -0.99
N ASN A 183 -9.94 4.79 -1.45
CA ASN A 183 -9.32 6.11 -1.37
C ASN A 183 -9.26 6.61 0.08
N PRO A 184 -8.26 7.43 0.45
CA PRO A 184 -8.22 8.04 1.78
C PRO A 184 -9.40 9.00 2.00
N GLU A 185 -10.09 8.82 3.12
CA GLU A 185 -11.18 9.69 3.58
C GLU A 185 -10.67 10.59 4.69
N GLN A 186 -10.88 11.90 4.54
CA GLN A 186 -10.43 12.87 5.53
C GLN A 186 -11.23 12.74 6.82
N ILE A 187 -10.54 12.77 7.96
CA ILE A 187 -11.16 12.79 9.28
C ILE A 187 -10.68 13.96 10.12
N ASN A 188 -11.56 14.43 10.99
CA ASN A 188 -11.16 15.15 12.19
C ASN A 188 -10.94 14.15 13.32
N LEU A 189 -10.09 14.47 14.29
CA LEU A 189 -9.87 13.65 15.48
C LEU A 189 -11.06 13.82 16.45
N THR A 190 -12.25 13.43 16.00
CA THR A 190 -13.51 13.46 16.76
C THR A 190 -14.23 12.13 16.57
N LYS A 191 -14.96 11.71 17.61
CA LYS A 191 -15.68 10.43 17.64
C LYS A 191 -16.61 10.30 16.43
N LYS A 192 -17.40 11.35 16.16
CA LYS A 192 -18.33 11.41 15.02
C LYS A 192 -17.62 11.18 13.68
N SER A 193 -16.48 11.85 13.44
CA SER A 193 -15.77 11.77 12.16
C SER A 193 -15.09 10.43 11.93
N ILE A 194 -14.63 9.77 13.00
CA ILE A 194 -14.02 8.44 12.89
C ILE A 194 -15.09 7.39 12.63
N LEU A 195 -16.19 7.44 13.38
CA LEU A 195 -17.31 6.50 13.25
C LEU A 195 -18.03 6.62 11.90
N SER A 196 -18.05 7.80 11.26
CA SER A 196 -18.65 7.94 9.93
C SER A 196 -17.87 7.21 8.83
N VAL A 197 -16.55 7.01 9.00
CA VAL A 197 -15.74 6.26 8.02
C VAL A 197 -15.76 4.75 8.34
N LEU A 198 -15.85 4.39 9.62
CA LEU A 198 -15.90 3.02 10.13
C LEU A 198 -17.33 2.63 10.53
N GLU A 199 -18.30 2.99 9.68
CA GLU A 199 -19.73 2.87 9.97
C GLU A 199 -20.17 1.44 10.27
N ASP A 200 -19.52 0.47 9.62
CA ASP A 200 -19.81 -0.96 9.65
C ASP A 200 -19.57 -1.60 11.03
N GLN A 201 -18.73 -0.99 11.87
CA GLN A 201 -18.50 -1.42 13.27
C GLN A 201 -18.75 -0.28 14.26
N SER A 202 -19.53 0.73 13.86
CA SER A 202 -19.61 1.99 14.62
C SER A 202 -20.11 1.83 16.04
N GLU A 203 -21.01 0.88 16.31
CA GLU A 203 -21.53 0.58 17.65
C GLU A 203 -20.44 0.05 18.58
N GLN A 204 -19.66 -0.92 18.12
CA GLN A 204 -18.57 -1.54 18.88
C GLN A 204 -17.44 -0.55 19.13
N LEU A 205 -17.15 0.32 18.15
CA LEU A 205 -16.12 1.34 18.27
C LEU A 205 -16.54 2.49 19.18
N ALA A 206 -17.82 2.89 19.17
CA ALA A 206 -18.34 3.97 20.00
C ALA A 206 -18.18 3.70 21.50
N ALA A 207 -18.22 2.44 21.92
CA ALA A 207 -18.01 2.04 23.31
C ALA A 207 -16.56 2.20 23.79
N ARG A 208 -15.58 2.23 22.87
CA ARG A 208 -14.14 2.29 23.19
C ARG A 208 -13.51 3.64 22.88
N LEU A 209 -14.09 4.41 21.97
CA LEU A 209 -13.60 5.73 21.61
C LEU A 209 -13.90 6.76 22.73
N PRO A 210 -12.90 7.53 23.18
CA PRO A 210 -13.14 8.60 24.14
C PRO A 210 -13.95 9.73 23.50
N ASP A 211 -14.82 10.37 24.29
CA ASP A 211 -15.71 11.42 23.78
C ASP A 211 -14.98 12.75 23.53
N LYS A 212 -13.82 12.97 24.15
CA LYS A 212 -13.03 14.20 24.04
C LYS A 212 -11.54 13.89 23.93
N ASN A 213 -10.78 14.84 23.37
CA ASN A 213 -9.31 14.79 23.27
C ASN A 213 -8.78 13.51 22.61
N ILE A 214 -9.41 13.08 21.51
CA ILE A 214 -8.93 11.92 20.75
C ILE A 214 -7.56 12.23 20.18
N THR A 215 -6.56 11.44 20.57
CA THR A 215 -5.19 11.55 20.07
C THR A 215 -4.97 10.60 18.89
N PRO A 216 -3.98 10.86 18.01
CA PRO A 216 -3.63 9.93 16.94
C PRO A 216 -3.33 8.52 17.45
N GLU A 217 -2.66 8.40 18.60
CA GLU A 217 -2.36 7.12 19.24
C GLU A 217 -3.64 6.36 19.67
N SER A 218 -4.62 7.06 20.23
CA SER A 218 -5.93 6.46 20.53
C SER A 218 -6.61 5.95 19.25
N VAL A 219 -6.53 6.70 18.15
CA VAL A 219 -7.06 6.25 16.85
C VAL A 219 -6.32 5.00 16.37
N VAL A 220 -4.99 4.94 16.47
CA VAL A 220 -4.21 3.74 16.12
C VAL A 220 -4.72 2.51 16.87
N ASN A 221 -4.94 2.63 18.18
CA ASN A 221 -5.45 1.51 19.00
C ASN A 221 -6.87 1.08 18.59
N ILE A 222 -7.72 2.04 18.26
CA ILE A 222 -9.07 1.76 17.76
C ILE A 222 -9.05 1.07 16.39
N LEU A 223 -8.13 1.47 15.50
CA LEU A 223 -7.98 0.82 14.20
C LEU A 223 -7.50 -0.62 14.31
N LYS A 224 -6.61 -0.93 15.25
CA LYS A 224 -6.21 -2.32 15.52
C LYS A 224 -7.42 -3.17 15.92
N TYR A 225 -8.24 -2.68 16.84
CA TYR A 225 -9.45 -3.36 17.26
C TYR A 225 -10.48 -3.50 16.11
N TYR A 226 -10.63 -2.47 15.27
CA TYR A 226 -11.47 -2.54 14.07
C TYR A 226 -10.97 -3.60 13.07
N ASP A 227 -9.66 -3.64 12.82
CA ASP A 227 -9.04 -4.62 11.93
C ASP A 227 -9.22 -6.05 12.47
N GLU A 228 -9.14 -6.26 13.79
CA GLU A 228 -9.44 -7.54 14.45
C GLU A 228 -10.92 -7.94 14.27
N LEU A 229 -11.86 -7.05 14.60
CA LEU A 229 -13.30 -7.30 14.45
C LEU A 229 -13.67 -7.66 13.01
N THR A 230 -13.13 -6.93 12.04
CA THR A 230 -13.41 -7.16 10.62
C THR A 230 -12.77 -8.46 10.11
N SER A 231 -11.58 -8.81 10.60
CA SER A 231 -10.97 -10.11 10.33
C SER A 231 -11.81 -11.26 10.88
N GLU A 232 -12.25 -11.20 12.13
CA GLU A 232 -13.10 -12.23 12.75
C GLU A 232 -14.45 -12.38 12.01
N LEU A 233 -15.07 -11.26 11.62
CA LEU A 233 -16.29 -11.28 10.81
C LEU A 233 -16.05 -11.88 9.42
N SER A 234 -14.90 -11.61 8.81
CA SER A 234 -14.51 -12.19 7.53
C SER A 234 -14.26 -13.69 7.64
N GLU A 235 -13.66 -14.18 8.73
CA GLU A 235 -13.45 -15.61 8.97
C GLU A 235 -14.75 -16.34 9.29
N LYS A 236 -15.68 -15.67 9.98
CA LYS A 236 -17.01 -16.19 10.29
C LYS A 236 -17.96 -16.15 9.10
N LYS A 237 -17.75 -15.26 8.14
CA LYS A 237 -18.49 -15.23 6.87
C LYS A 237 -18.10 -16.46 6.06
N LEU A 238 -19.00 -17.45 6.00
CA LEU A 238 -18.82 -18.63 5.17
C LEU A 238 -18.65 -18.17 3.72
N THR A 239 -17.51 -18.50 3.10
CA THR A 239 -17.24 -18.23 1.69
C THR A 239 -17.23 -19.56 0.97
N LEU A 240 -17.45 -19.56 -0.35
CA LEU A 240 -17.32 -20.79 -1.14
C LEU A 240 -15.97 -21.49 -0.90
N GLY A 241 -14.90 -20.70 -0.75
CA GLY A 241 -13.55 -21.19 -0.48
C GLY A 241 -13.34 -21.71 0.93
N SER A 242 -14.18 -21.39 1.92
CA SER A 242 -14.12 -21.95 3.28
C SER A 242 -15.18 -23.03 3.54
N ASP A 243 -16.11 -23.25 2.60
CA ASP A 243 -17.17 -24.25 2.71
C ASP A 243 -16.61 -25.69 2.66
N PRO A 244 -16.70 -26.46 3.76
CA PRO A 244 -16.17 -27.82 3.81
C PRO A 244 -16.97 -28.80 2.92
N VAL A 245 -18.27 -28.56 2.72
CA VAL A 245 -19.13 -29.39 1.87
C VAL A 245 -18.74 -29.21 0.41
N PHE A 246 -18.51 -27.97 -0.03
CA PHE A 246 -18.00 -27.69 -1.37
C PHE A 246 -16.66 -28.40 -1.61
N LYS A 247 -15.66 -28.18 -0.73
CA LYS A 247 -14.32 -28.80 -0.85
C LYS A 247 -14.39 -30.33 -0.89
N GLN A 248 -15.15 -30.92 0.04
CA GLN A 248 -15.23 -32.38 0.16
C GLN A 248 -15.97 -32.99 -1.04
N THR A 249 -17.04 -32.35 -1.51
CA THR A 249 -17.80 -32.83 -2.68
C THR A 249 -16.95 -32.71 -3.94
N LEU A 250 -16.26 -31.60 -4.13
CA LEU A 250 -15.44 -31.36 -5.31
C LEU A 250 -14.27 -32.36 -5.40
N ARG A 251 -13.57 -32.63 -4.28
CA ARG A 251 -12.52 -33.67 -4.20
C ARG A 251 -13.03 -35.08 -4.55
N LYS A 252 -14.29 -35.38 -4.26
CA LYS A 252 -14.91 -36.67 -4.62
C LYS A 252 -15.34 -36.74 -6.08
N ARG A 253 -15.56 -35.59 -6.73
CA ARG A 253 -16.12 -35.49 -8.09
C ARG A 253 -15.06 -35.35 -9.17
N ILE A 254 -13.88 -34.83 -8.85
CA ILE A 254 -12.74 -34.73 -9.78
C ILE A 254 -11.90 -36.00 -9.65
N ALA A 255 -11.81 -36.77 -10.72
CA ALA A 255 -10.94 -37.94 -10.78
C ALA A 255 -9.56 -37.58 -11.35
N TYR A 256 -8.56 -38.40 -11.04
CA TYR A 256 -7.28 -38.34 -11.73
C TYR A 256 -7.45 -38.93 -13.15
N PRO A 257 -7.12 -38.20 -14.24
CA PRO A 257 -7.39 -38.68 -15.58
C PRO A 257 -6.68 -39.99 -15.91
N THR A 258 -7.37 -40.89 -16.62
CA THR A 258 -6.81 -42.20 -17.00
C THR A 258 -5.55 -42.07 -17.85
N GLN A 259 -5.52 -41.15 -18.81
CA GLN A 259 -4.34 -40.95 -19.66
C GLN A 259 -3.16 -40.39 -18.87
N ALA A 260 -3.39 -39.43 -17.97
CA ALA A 260 -2.36 -38.91 -17.09
C ALA A 260 -1.78 -40.01 -16.18
N ARG A 261 -2.64 -40.88 -15.63
CA ARG A 261 -2.23 -42.02 -14.80
C ARG A 261 -1.33 -43.00 -15.55
N LEU A 262 -1.74 -43.41 -16.75
CA LEU A 262 -1.01 -44.37 -17.59
C LEU A 262 0.35 -43.84 -18.04
N ASN A 263 0.47 -42.52 -18.21
CA ASN A 263 1.68 -41.86 -18.68
C ASN A 263 2.52 -41.21 -17.57
N HIS A 264 2.16 -41.43 -16.30
CA HIS A 264 2.87 -40.89 -15.13
C HIS A 264 3.02 -39.35 -15.16
N VAL A 265 1.98 -38.68 -15.64
CA VAL A 265 1.93 -37.23 -15.79
C VAL A 265 1.22 -36.60 -14.61
N TYR A 266 1.78 -35.49 -14.12
CA TYR A 266 1.18 -34.62 -13.11
C TYR A 266 1.12 -33.18 -13.63
N GLY A 267 0.34 -32.31 -12.99
CA GLY A 267 0.19 -30.94 -13.49
C GLY A 267 -0.80 -30.11 -12.70
N ARG A 268 -0.83 -28.82 -13.00
CA ARG A 268 -1.76 -27.87 -12.39
C ARG A 268 -2.75 -27.37 -13.44
N THR A 269 -4.00 -27.20 -13.05
CA THR A 269 -5.03 -26.55 -13.87
C THR A 269 -5.64 -25.37 -13.12
N TYR A 270 -5.99 -24.33 -13.86
CA TYR A 270 -6.72 -23.18 -13.35
C TYR A 270 -8.03 -23.08 -14.12
N VAL A 271 -9.15 -23.20 -13.42
CA VAL A 271 -10.49 -23.17 -14.02
C VAL A 271 -11.28 -22.02 -13.41
N SER A 272 -11.87 -21.18 -14.25
CA SER A 272 -12.85 -20.18 -13.81
C SER A 272 -14.25 -20.74 -13.89
N PHE A 273 -15.15 -20.25 -13.05
CA PHE A 273 -16.58 -20.50 -13.13
C PHE A 273 -17.36 -19.42 -12.38
N ASP A 274 -18.65 -19.32 -12.70
CA ASP A 274 -19.58 -18.43 -12.01
C ASP A 274 -20.56 -19.24 -11.18
N VAL A 275 -20.94 -18.70 -10.02
CA VAL A 275 -22.09 -19.15 -9.23
C VAL A 275 -23.21 -18.14 -9.43
N ASP A 276 -24.38 -18.59 -9.90
CA ASP A 276 -25.54 -17.72 -10.09
C ASP A 276 -26.27 -17.43 -8.76
N THR A 277 -27.29 -16.57 -8.80
CA THR A 277 -28.12 -16.21 -7.64
C THR A 277 -29.00 -17.36 -7.14
N ASN A 278 -29.02 -18.50 -7.81
CA ASN A 278 -29.70 -19.73 -7.39
C ASN A 278 -28.68 -20.78 -6.87
N GLY A 279 -27.39 -20.45 -6.83
CA GLY A 279 -26.32 -21.35 -6.41
C GLY A 279 -25.80 -22.31 -7.50
N ASN A 280 -26.24 -22.18 -8.75
CA ASN A 280 -25.79 -23.06 -9.84
C ASN A 280 -24.44 -22.63 -10.40
N ILE A 281 -23.60 -23.61 -10.74
CA ILE A 281 -22.31 -23.36 -11.39
C ILE A 281 -22.49 -23.27 -12.91
N GLN A 282 -21.97 -22.20 -13.50
CA GLN A 282 -21.99 -21.95 -14.95
C GLN A 282 -20.69 -21.32 -15.44
N ASN A 283 -20.59 -21.07 -16.75
CA ASN A 283 -19.46 -20.39 -17.39
C ASN A 283 -18.08 -20.99 -17.07
N ILE A 284 -18.01 -22.31 -16.96
CA ILE A 284 -16.78 -23.03 -16.61
C ILE A 284 -15.77 -22.94 -17.77
N ALA A 285 -14.64 -22.26 -17.56
CA ALA A 285 -13.60 -22.05 -18.55
C ALA A 285 -12.21 -22.40 -18.03
N LEU A 286 -11.37 -22.94 -18.92
CA LEU A 286 -9.96 -23.22 -18.60
C LEU A 286 -9.14 -21.93 -18.78
N ILE A 287 -8.42 -21.52 -17.74
CA ILE A 287 -7.59 -20.31 -17.73
C ILE A 287 -6.11 -20.66 -17.94
N SER A 288 -5.65 -21.76 -17.33
CA SER A 288 -4.28 -22.25 -17.55
C SER A 288 -4.04 -22.64 -19.00
N PRO A 289 -2.78 -22.64 -19.46
CA PRO A 289 -2.43 -23.29 -20.72
C PRO A 289 -2.98 -24.72 -20.77
N ASP A 290 -3.36 -25.17 -21.95
CA ASP A 290 -3.90 -26.53 -22.14
C ASP A 290 -2.81 -27.56 -21.80
N ASN A 291 -3.16 -28.56 -20.99
CA ASN A 291 -2.30 -29.69 -20.66
C ASN A 291 -2.48 -30.80 -21.70
N ALA A 292 -2.44 -30.40 -22.98
CA ALA A 292 -3.03 -31.08 -24.13
C ALA A 292 -2.82 -32.62 -24.11
N GLY A 293 -3.93 -33.36 -24.15
CA GLY A 293 -3.96 -34.82 -24.30
C GLY A 293 -4.07 -35.64 -23.02
N TYR A 294 -3.94 -35.03 -21.83
CA TYR A 294 -4.00 -35.79 -20.56
C TYR A 294 -5.35 -35.72 -19.83
N GLY A 295 -6.27 -34.85 -20.24
CA GLY A 295 -7.66 -34.83 -19.76
C GLY A 295 -7.89 -34.17 -18.39
N PHE A 296 -6.91 -33.45 -17.85
CA PHE A 296 -7.04 -32.76 -16.55
C PHE A 296 -8.18 -31.72 -16.55
N ASP A 297 -8.29 -30.91 -17.60
CA ASP A 297 -9.32 -29.88 -17.70
C ASP A 297 -10.72 -30.50 -17.80
N GLN A 298 -10.85 -31.63 -18.48
CA GLN A 298 -12.10 -32.37 -18.67
C GLN A 298 -12.62 -32.91 -17.33
N GLU A 299 -11.76 -33.53 -16.53
CA GLU A 299 -12.15 -34.05 -15.20
C GLU A 299 -12.59 -32.94 -14.26
N VAL A 300 -11.90 -31.79 -14.27
CA VAL A 300 -12.30 -30.63 -13.46
C VAL A 300 -13.65 -30.07 -13.92
N LYS A 301 -13.82 -29.84 -15.23
CA LYS A 301 -15.08 -29.34 -15.79
C LYS A 301 -16.25 -30.27 -15.48
N GLN A 302 -16.05 -31.59 -15.58
CA GLN A 302 -17.07 -32.57 -15.23
C GLN A 302 -17.36 -32.59 -13.74
N GLY A 303 -16.33 -32.47 -12.89
CA GLY A 303 -16.48 -32.42 -11.44
C GLY A 303 -17.34 -31.23 -11.01
N LEU A 304 -17.05 -30.05 -11.55
CA LEU A 304 -17.81 -28.82 -11.29
C LEU A 304 -19.26 -28.91 -11.79
N LYS A 305 -19.50 -29.44 -12.99
CA LYS A 305 -20.87 -29.64 -13.54
C LYS A 305 -21.73 -30.61 -12.72
N LYS A 306 -21.12 -31.50 -11.94
CA LYS A 306 -21.81 -32.51 -11.12
C LYS A 306 -22.00 -32.06 -9.67
N LEU A 307 -21.64 -30.82 -9.33
CA LEU A 307 -21.91 -30.27 -8.01
C LEU A 307 -23.42 -29.98 -7.84
N PRO A 308 -23.99 -30.24 -6.66
CA PRO A 308 -25.33 -29.75 -6.35
C PRO A 308 -25.33 -28.21 -6.29
N PRO A 309 -26.50 -27.55 -6.40
CA PRO A 309 -26.61 -26.13 -6.15
C PRO A 309 -25.97 -25.74 -4.82
N LEU A 310 -25.14 -24.72 -4.86
CA LEU A 310 -24.43 -24.14 -3.73
C LEU A 310 -25.34 -23.17 -2.96
N ASN A 311 -24.87 -22.64 -1.84
CA ASN A 311 -25.58 -21.55 -1.18
C ASN A 311 -25.62 -20.31 -2.12
N PRO A 312 -26.80 -19.74 -2.43
CA PRO A 312 -26.94 -18.52 -3.23
C PRO A 312 -26.09 -17.33 -2.76
N GLU A 313 -25.73 -17.28 -1.48
CA GLU A 313 -24.82 -16.24 -0.93
C GLU A 313 -23.41 -16.30 -1.52
N TYR A 314 -23.07 -17.39 -2.20
CA TYR A 314 -21.81 -17.54 -2.93
C TYR A 314 -21.86 -17.04 -4.37
N ALA A 315 -22.93 -16.36 -4.80
CA ALA A 315 -23.00 -15.82 -6.16
C ALA A 315 -21.77 -14.94 -6.48
N GLY A 316 -21.13 -15.18 -7.62
CA GLY A 316 -19.90 -14.49 -8.01
C GLY A 316 -19.03 -15.31 -8.98
N SER A 317 -17.90 -14.71 -9.39
CA SER A 317 -16.95 -15.30 -10.33
C SER A 317 -15.67 -15.73 -9.60
N TYR A 318 -15.30 -17.00 -9.80
CA TYR A 318 -14.23 -17.65 -9.05
C TYR A 318 -13.13 -18.18 -9.96
N LEU A 319 -11.93 -18.24 -9.43
CA LEU A 319 -10.80 -18.98 -9.99
C LEU A 319 -10.47 -20.13 -9.05
N LEU A 320 -10.44 -21.36 -9.58
CA LEU A 320 -10.06 -22.54 -8.83
C LEU A 320 -8.75 -23.11 -9.36
N PRO A 321 -7.67 -23.10 -8.54
CA PRO A 321 -6.46 -23.87 -8.80
C PRO A 321 -6.66 -25.34 -8.38
N ILE A 322 -6.24 -26.28 -9.23
CA ILE A 322 -6.23 -27.72 -8.94
C ILE A 322 -4.85 -28.29 -9.25
N ALA A 323 -4.21 -28.88 -8.24
CA ALA A 323 -2.94 -29.57 -8.37
C ALA A 323 -3.16 -31.09 -8.41
N PHE A 324 -2.86 -31.71 -9.55
CA PHE A 324 -2.76 -33.15 -9.66
C PHE A 324 -1.35 -33.57 -9.24
N THR A 325 -1.26 -34.32 -8.14
CA THR A 325 0.03 -34.77 -7.58
C THR A 325 0.19 -36.26 -7.78
N TYR A 326 1.43 -36.68 -7.96
CA TYR A 326 1.76 -38.06 -8.29
C TYR A 326 2.80 -38.59 -7.30
N THR A 327 2.53 -39.72 -6.66
CA THR A 327 3.42 -40.35 -5.68
C THR A 327 3.80 -41.75 -6.14
N LYS A 328 5.09 -42.01 -6.29
CA LYS A 328 5.63 -43.36 -6.43
C LYS A 328 5.91 -43.89 -5.03
N SER A 329 5.28 -44.98 -4.63
CA SER A 329 5.42 -45.56 -3.29
C SER A 329 6.31 -46.81 -3.23
N TYR A 330 6.73 -47.36 -4.36
CA TYR A 330 7.66 -48.49 -4.40
C TYR A 330 9.12 -48.02 -4.29
N GLY A 331 9.86 -48.59 -3.33
CA GLY A 331 11.20 -48.13 -2.94
C GLY A 331 11.11 -46.95 -1.98
N THR A 332 11.96 -45.93 -2.17
CA THR A 332 11.85 -44.66 -1.43
C THR A 332 10.68 -43.85 -2.00
N PRO A 333 9.66 -43.49 -1.19
CA PRO A 333 8.54 -42.72 -1.67
C PRO A 333 8.95 -41.35 -2.18
N VAL A 334 8.51 -40.98 -3.38
CA VAL A 334 8.73 -39.65 -3.97
C VAL A 334 7.39 -39.10 -4.45
N THR A 335 7.07 -37.88 -4.01
CA THR A 335 5.87 -37.15 -4.42
C THR A 335 6.26 -36.01 -5.33
N PHE A 336 5.68 -36.01 -6.53
CA PHE A 336 5.82 -34.99 -7.54
C PHE A 336 4.66 -34.00 -7.43
N VAL A 337 5.01 -32.73 -7.21
CA VAL A 337 4.07 -31.61 -7.06
C VAL A 337 4.31 -30.62 -8.20
N PRO A 338 3.25 -30.15 -8.89
CA PRO A 338 3.41 -29.15 -9.95
C PRO A 338 4.05 -27.87 -9.43
N ILE A 339 5.07 -27.36 -10.12
CA ILE A 339 5.74 -26.10 -9.78
C ILE A 339 5.27 -24.91 -10.63
N ASN A 340 4.73 -25.14 -11.82
CA ASN A 340 4.28 -24.06 -12.70
C ASN A 340 2.99 -23.41 -12.18
N LYS A 341 2.96 -22.08 -12.20
CA LYS A 341 1.83 -21.26 -11.73
C LYS A 341 1.38 -20.29 -12.81
N LEU A 342 0.10 -19.94 -12.76
CA LEU A 342 -0.47 -18.95 -13.66
C LEU A 342 0.04 -17.54 -13.26
N PRO A 343 0.48 -16.70 -14.22
CA PRO A 343 0.82 -15.30 -13.96
C PRO A 343 -0.36 -14.50 -13.39
N ALA A 344 -0.10 -13.67 -12.38
CA ALA A 344 -1.15 -12.96 -11.61
C ALA A 344 -1.96 -11.96 -12.45
N ASP A 345 -1.39 -11.43 -13.53
CA ASP A 345 -2.06 -10.52 -14.46
C ASP A 345 -3.20 -11.17 -15.25
N ARG A 346 -3.22 -12.50 -15.38
CA ARG A 346 -4.26 -13.25 -16.11
C ARG A 346 -5.56 -13.46 -15.33
N VAL A 347 -5.61 -13.09 -14.04
CA VAL A 347 -6.71 -13.44 -13.11
C VAL A 347 -7.20 -12.28 -12.25
N LYS A 348 -6.98 -11.04 -12.72
CA LYS A 348 -7.16 -9.82 -11.93
C LYS A 348 -8.59 -9.59 -11.39
N ASP A 349 -9.60 -10.13 -12.06
CA ASP A 349 -11.02 -9.87 -11.77
C ASP A 349 -11.75 -11.08 -11.16
N LEU A 350 -11.04 -12.14 -10.75
CA LEU A 350 -11.63 -13.37 -10.19
C LEU A 350 -11.27 -13.54 -8.71
N VAL A 351 -12.20 -14.09 -7.92
CA VAL A 351 -11.91 -14.50 -6.54
C VAL A 351 -11.17 -15.84 -6.57
N GLU A 352 -9.87 -15.83 -6.28
CA GLU A 352 -9.05 -17.05 -6.21
C GLU A 352 -9.39 -17.88 -4.96
N LEU A 353 -9.77 -19.14 -5.20
CA LEU A 353 -10.04 -20.14 -4.17
C LEU A 353 -8.77 -20.87 -3.75
N GLU A 354 -8.82 -21.51 -2.58
CA GLU A 354 -7.73 -22.38 -2.12
C GLU A 354 -7.48 -23.53 -3.10
N GLU A 355 -6.21 -23.82 -3.37
CA GLU A 355 -5.81 -24.90 -4.26
C GLU A 355 -6.28 -26.27 -3.77
N ILE A 356 -6.95 -27.01 -4.66
CA ILE A 356 -7.35 -28.39 -4.38
C ILE A 356 -6.29 -29.36 -4.90
N THR A 357 -5.80 -30.23 -4.02
CA THR A 357 -4.90 -31.33 -4.41
C THR A 357 -5.68 -32.61 -4.73
N ILE A 358 -5.42 -33.19 -5.90
CA ILE A 358 -5.92 -34.50 -6.33
C ILE A 358 -4.72 -35.47 -6.40
N PRO A 359 -4.48 -36.29 -5.38
CA PRO A 359 -3.32 -37.17 -5.33
C PRO A 359 -3.57 -38.49 -6.06
N LEU A 360 -2.52 -39.00 -6.72
CA LEU A 360 -2.44 -40.36 -7.25
C LEU A 360 -1.21 -41.05 -6.67
N THR A 361 -1.40 -42.17 -5.97
CA THR A 361 -0.30 -43.01 -5.50
C THR A 361 -0.25 -44.30 -6.33
N VAL A 362 0.92 -44.65 -6.83
CA VAL A 362 1.13 -45.89 -7.61
C VAL A 362 2.31 -46.71 -7.08
N ALA A 363 2.14 -48.02 -7.07
CA ALA A 363 3.11 -49.01 -6.62
C ALA A 363 3.41 -50.02 -7.75
N TYR A 364 4.16 -49.61 -8.78
CA TYR A 364 4.60 -50.53 -9.83
C TYR A 364 6.00 -51.10 -9.51
N ARG A 365 6.17 -52.42 -9.66
CA ARG A 365 7.45 -53.14 -9.40
C ARG A 365 8.50 -52.95 -10.51
N SER A 366 8.07 -52.65 -11.73
CA SER A 366 8.91 -52.49 -12.91
C SER A 366 8.56 -51.16 -13.57
N PHE A 367 9.28 -50.11 -13.20
CA PHE A 367 9.15 -48.77 -13.77
C PHE A 367 10.24 -48.57 -14.84
N PRO A 368 9.92 -47.98 -16.01
CA PRO A 368 10.92 -47.26 -16.77
C PRO A 368 11.48 -46.12 -15.89
N GLU A 369 12.75 -45.76 -16.03
CA GLU A 369 13.46 -44.68 -15.32
C GLU A 369 12.87 -43.27 -15.47
N VAL A 370 11.69 -43.13 -16.07
CA VAL A 370 11.07 -41.83 -16.32
C VAL A 370 10.51 -41.29 -14.99
N ASP A 371 11.26 -40.39 -14.37
CA ASP A 371 10.79 -39.49 -13.33
C ASP A 371 9.47 -38.85 -13.78
N GLY A 372 8.52 -38.68 -12.86
CA GLY A 372 7.21 -38.12 -13.18
C GLY A 372 7.35 -36.85 -14.03
N ARG A 373 6.46 -36.66 -15.01
CA ARG A 373 6.53 -35.52 -15.91
C ARG A 373 5.43 -34.51 -15.58
N GLU A 374 5.83 -33.29 -15.21
CA GLU A 374 4.90 -32.16 -15.15
C GLU A 374 4.44 -31.78 -16.56
N VAL A 375 3.17 -31.42 -16.72
CA VAL A 375 2.65 -30.78 -17.95
C VAL A 375 2.15 -29.37 -17.69
N TRP A 376 2.52 -28.44 -18.58
CA TRP A 376 2.07 -27.05 -18.59
C TRP A 376 2.12 -26.46 -20.00
N GLY A 377 0.98 -26.36 -20.68
CA GLY A 377 0.89 -25.82 -22.04
C GLY A 377 1.26 -26.83 -23.14
N TYR A 378 1.27 -26.34 -24.39
CA TYR A 378 1.64 -27.15 -25.55
C TYR A 378 3.09 -27.60 -25.46
N TYR A 379 3.30 -28.91 -25.34
CA TYR A 379 4.59 -29.52 -25.66
C TYR A 379 4.71 -29.57 -27.18
N LYS A 380 5.74 -28.92 -27.72
CA LYS A 380 6.33 -29.33 -28.99
C LYS A 380 7.29 -30.47 -28.72
#